data_AF-A0A2N8KTJ0-F1
#
_entry.id   AF-A0A2N8KTJ0-F1
#
_cell.length_a   1.000
_cell.length_b   1.000
_cell.length_c   1.000
_cell.angle_alpha   90.00
_cell.angle_beta   90.00
_cell.angle_gamma   90.00
#
_symmetry.space_group_name_H-M   'P 1'
#
loop_
_entity.id
_entity.type
_entity.pdbx_description
1 polymer ?
#
loop_
_entity_poly.entity_id
_entity_poly.type
_entity_poly.pdbx_seq_one_letter_code
_entity_poly.pdbx_strand_id
1 'polypeptide(L)'
;MTIDEMALAIGRISPDVAVQGLASLLADWKLNADNVDELRVQVERYIGNSWIADDSTHSAVFGLWSAFRETAIDRIGGMSMNERLFHFGLFERFDNSSSPQAKEEIYAKLLAAP
;
A
#
# COMPACT_ATOMS: atom_id res chain seq x y z
N MET A 1 9.61 -1.82 5.96
CA MET A 1 9.32 -1.23 4.65
C MET A 1 7.96 -0.56 4.74
N THR A 2 7.86 0.68 4.27
CA THR A 2 6.58 1.40 4.10
C THR A 2 6.00 1.15 2.71
N ILE A 3 4.73 1.50 2.51
CA ILE A 3 4.10 1.44 1.18
C ILE A 3 4.82 2.35 0.17
N ASP A 4 5.35 3.49 0.61
CA ASP A 4 6.10 4.42 -0.24
C ASP A 4 7.45 3.84 -0.68
N GLU A 5 8.17 3.22 0.24
CA GLU A 5 9.42 2.53 -0.06
C GLU A 5 9.20 1.38 -1.04
N MET A 6 8.10 0.63 -0.86
CA MET A 6 7.70 -0.43 -1.78
C MET A 6 7.35 0.13 -3.17
N ALA A 7 6.53 1.17 -3.25
CA ALA A 7 6.12 1.79 -4.52
C ALA A 7 7.35 2.28 -5.30
N LEU A 8 8.29 2.96 -4.63
CA LEU A 8 9.55 3.40 -5.22
C LEU A 8 10.43 2.22 -5.65
N ALA A 9 10.50 1.15 -4.86
CA ALA A 9 11.27 -0.03 -5.22
C ALA A 9 10.69 -0.72 -6.45
N ILE A 10 9.37 -0.91 -6.53
CA ILE A 10 8.67 -1.48 -7.69
C ILE A 10 8.95 -0.64 -8.94
N GLY A 11 8.79 0.68 -8.87
CA GLY A 11 9.05 1.58 -10.00
C GLY A 11 10.51 1.58 -10.49
N ARG A 12 11.47 1.10 -9.67
CA ARG A 12 12.88 0.97 -10.07
C ARG A 12 13.22 -0.38 -10.71
N ILE A 13 12.36 -1.38 -10.60
CA ILE A 13 12.61 -2.71 -11.16
C ILE A 13 12.67 -2.64 -12.69
N SER A 14 11.70 -1.96 -13.31
CA SER A 14 11.57 -1.93 -14.76
C SER A 14 10.80 -0.69 -15.22
N PRO A 15 11.17 -0.08 -16.37
CA PRO A 15 10.39 0.99 -16.99
C PRO A 15 9.09 0.49 -17.66
N ASP A 16 8.80 -0.82 -17.61
CA ASP A 16 7.57 -1.41 -18.12
C ASP A 16 6.32 -0.68 -17.60
N VAL A 17 5.37 -0.44 -18.51
CA VAL A 17 4.17 0.36 -18.22
C VAL A 17 3.30 -0.25 -17.12
N ALA A 18 3.21 -1.59 -17.05
CA ALA A 18 2.46 -2.26 -16.00
C ALA A 18 3.14 -2.06 -14.65
N VAL A 19 4.47 -2.17 -14.59
CA VAL A 19 5.26 -1.95 -13.38
C VAL A 19 5.15 -0.51 -12.89
N GLN A 20 5.28 0.47 -13.80
CA GLN A 20 5.11 1.88 -13.46
C GLN A 20 3.67 2.19 -13.00
N GLY A 21 2.66 1.64 -13.67
CA GLY A 21 1.27 1.81 -13.26
C GLY A 21 0.96 1.24 -11.88
N LEU A 22 1.58 0.11 -11.52
CA LEU A 22 1.45 -0.45 -10.16
C LEU A 22 2.12 0.46 -9.12
N ALA A 23 3.33 0.97 -9.41
CA ALA A 23 4.01 1.89 -8.52
C ALA A 23 3.19 3.16 -8.27
N SER A 24 2.56 3.73 -9.31
CA SER A 24 1.63 4.86 -9.19
C SER A 24 0.40 4.51 -8.37
N LEU A 25 -0.25 3.37 -8.63
CA LEU A 25 -1.42 2.92 -7.86
C LEU A 25 -1.11 2.86 -6.35
N LEU A 26 0.05 2.30 -5.99
CA LEU A 26 0.48 2.18 -4.59
C LEU A 26 0.76 3.54 -3.95
N ALA A 27 1.41 4.46 -4.69
CA ALA A 27 1.71 5.81 -4.20
C ALA A 27 0.42 6.64 -4.01
N ASP A 28 -0.52 6.53 -4.93
CA ASP A 28 -1.75 7.31 -4.96
C ASP A 28 -2.79 6.80 -3.94
N TRP A 29 -2.72 5.53 -3.51
CA TRP A 29 -3.65 4.96 -2.55
C TRP A 29 -3.78 5.78 -1.26
N LYS A 30 -2.69 6.37 -0.76
CA LYS A 30 -2.74 7.19 0.47
C LYS A 30 -3.68 8.39 0.37
N LEU A 31 -3.92 8.88 -0.85
CA LEU A 31 -4.73 10.06 -1.15
C LEU A 31 -6.20 9.70 -1.42
N ASN A 32 -6.50 8.44 -1.71
CA ASN A 32 -7.85 7.99 -1.99
C ASN A 32 -8.59 7.56 -0.71
N ALA A 33 -9.89 7.24 -0.86
CA ALA A 33 -10.78 6.84 0.23
C ALA A 33 -10.70 5.34 0.57
N ASP A 34 -9.99 4.54 -0.22
CA ASP A 34 -9.99 3.08 -0.09
C ASP A 34 -9.25 2.65 1.19
N ASN A 35 -9.76 1.66 1.90
CA ASN A 35 -9.08 1.08 3.06
C ASN A 35 -8.04 0.01 2.66
N VAL A 36 -7.39 -0.58 3.66
CA VAL A 36 -6.33 -1.59 3.46
C VAL A 36 -6.84 -2.87 2.77
N ASP A 37 -8.07 -3.30 3.02
CA ASP A 37 -8.64 -4.48 2.35
C ASP A 37 -8.89 -4.20 0.87
N GLU A 38 -9.40 -3.01 0.56
CA GLU A 38 -9.61 -2.55 -0.82
C GLU A 38 -8.28 -2.40 -1.58
N LEU A 39 -7.23 -1.87 -0.93
CA LEU A 39 -5.87 -1.84 -1.47
C LEU A 39 -5.41 -3.23 -1.87
N ARG A 40 -5.54 -4.21 -0.97
CA ARG A 40 -5.11 -5.59 -1.22
C ARG A 40 -5.78 -6.14 -2.47
N VAL A 41 -7.10 -6.01 -2.56
CA VAL A 41 -7.88 -6.51 -3.71
C VAL A 41 -7.46 -5.81 -5.00
N GLN A 42 -7.26 -4.49 -4.97
CA GLN A 42 -6.85 -3.74 -6.16
C GLN A 42 -5.46 -4.16 -6.64
N VAL A 43 -4.48 -4.28 -5.75
CA VAL A 43 -3.12 -4.68 -6.11
C VAL A 43 -3.07 -6.12 -6.62
N GLU A 44 -3.73 -7.06 -5.94
CA GLU A 44 -3.76 -8.46 -6.38
C GLU A 44 -4.43 -8.61 -7.76
N ARG A 45 -5.51 -7.87 -8.01
CA ARG A 45 -6.16 -7.82 -9.33
C ARG A 45 -5.27 -7.16 -10.38
N TYR A 46 -4.58 -6.08 -10.04
CA TYR A 46 -3.70 -5.38 -10.96
C TYR A 46 -2.56 -6.30 -11.41
N ILE A 47 -1.87 -6.96 -10.48
CA ILE A 47 -0.80 -7.91 -10.79
C ILE A 47 -1.35 -9.07 -11.63
N GLY A 48 -2.47 -9.68 -11.24
CA GLY A 48 -3.04 -10.83 -11.95
C GLY A 48 -3.57 -10.52 -13.36
N ASN A 49 -3.94 -9.26 -13.65
CA ASN A 49 -4.48 -8.86 -14.94
C ASN A 49 -3.47 -8.10 -15.82
N SER A 50 -2.30 -7.77 -15.28
CA SER A 50 -1.28 -7.04 -16.04
C SER A 50 -0.34 -8.00 -16.75
N TRP A 51 -0.02 -7.67 -18.00
CA TRP A 51 0.99 -8.39 -18.74
C TRP A 51 2.38 -7.82 -18.45
N ILE A 52 3.15 -8.49 -17.60
CA ILE A 52 4.57 -8.21 -17.40
C ILE A 52 5.34 -9.26 -18.20
N ALA A 53 5.96 -8.86 -19.32
CA ALA A 53 6.51 -9.81 -20.29
C ALA A 53 7.72 -10.60 -19.79
N ASP A 54 8.43 -10.08 -18.79
CA ASP A 54 9.60 -10.70 -18.19
C ASP A 54 9.27 -11.36 -16.84
N ASP A 55 9.41 -12.68 -16.78
CA ASP A 55 9.14 -13.48 -15.58
C ASP A 55 9.99 -13.04 -14.38
N SER A 56 11.21 -12.55 -14.62
CA SER A 56 12.09 -12.09 -13.55
C SER A 56 11.58 -10.79 -12.91
N THR A 57 11.11 -9.86 -13.74
CA THR A 57 10.44 -8.62 -13.34
C THR A 57 9.15 -8.93 -12.59
N HIS A 58 8.30 -9.81 -13.14
CA HIS A 58 7.05 -10.20 -12.49
C HIS A 58 7.32 -10.80 -11.10
N SER A 59 8.29 -11.71 -11.00
CA SER A 59 8.66 -12.35 -9.74
C SER A 59 9.21 -11.35 -8.71
N ALA A 60 10.03 -10.39 -9.14
CA ALA A 60 10.56 -9.35 -8.26
C ALA A 60 9.45 -8.41 -7.73
N VAL A 61 8.55 -7.97 -8.60
CA VAL A 61 7.38 -7.14 -8.23
C VAL A 61 6.48 -7.89 -7.25
N PHE A 62 6.10 -9.12 -7.58
CA PHE A 62 5.24 -9.94 -6.73
C PHE A 62 5.91 -10.26 -5.39
N GLY A 63 7.23 -10.46 -5.38
CA GLY A 63 8.01 -10.66 -4.15
C GLY A 63 7.95 -9.47 -3.20
N LEU A 64 8.14 -8.24 -3.71
CA LEU A 64 8.01 -7.02 -2.91
C LEU A 64 6.60 -6.86 -2.34
N TRP A 65 5.58 -7.05 -3.19
CA TRP A 65 4.18 -6.99 -2.76
C TRP A 65 3.86 -8.03 -1.69
N SER A 66 4.27 -9.28 -1.89
CA SER A 66 4.01 -10.38 -0.95
C SER A 66 4.66 -10.11 0.41
N ALA A 67 5.92 -9.65 0.42
CA ALA A 67 6.62 -9.31 1.65
C ALA A 67 5.92 -8.16 2.40
N PHE A 68 5.44 -7.12 1.70
CA PHE A 68 4.67 -6.05 2.32
C PHE A 68 3.33 -6.56 2.85
N ARG A 69 2.57 -7.32 2.05
CA ARG A 69 1.27 -7.87 2.45
C ARG A 69 1.39 -8.71 3.72
N GLU A 70 2.35 -9.63 3.77
CA GLU A 70 2.55 -10.52 4.92
C GLU A 70 2.95 -9.78 6.20
N THR A 71 3.67 -8.67 6.06
CA THR A 71 4.17 -7.89 7.19
C THR A 71 3.17 -6.83 7.67
N ALA A 72 2.51 -6.11 6.75
CA ALA A 72 1.69 -4.95 7.04
C ALA A 72 0.18 -5.18 6.94
N ILE A 73 -0.28 -6.05 6.04
CA ILE A 73 -1.71 -6.26 5.75
C ILE A 73 -2.24 -7.47 6.52
N ASP A 74 -1.63 -8.65 6.34
CA ASP A 74 -2.10 -9.90 6.95
C ASP A 74 -2.01 -9.87 8.50
N ARG A 75 -1.17 -9.00 9.05
CA ARG A 75 -0.98 -8.79 10.49
C ARG A 75 -1.64 -7.54 11.04
N ILE A 76 -2.38 -6.78 10.23
CA ILE A 76 -2.88 -5.47 10.61
C ILE A 76 -3.76 -5.49 11.87
N GLY A 77 -4.53 -6.57 12.07
CA GLY A 77 -5.38 -6.75 13.25
C GLY A 77 -4.62 -6.81 14.58
N GLY A 78 -3.34 -7.21 14.56
CA GLY A 78 -2.47 -7.25 15.74
C GLY A 78 -1.64 -5.97 15.96
N MET A 79 -1.73 -5.00 15.06
CA MET A 79 -0.92 -3.78 15.10
C MET A 79 -1.58 -2.67 15.89
N SER A 80 -0.75 -1.94 16.64
CA SER A 80 -1.07 -0.61 17.17
C SER A 80 -1.28 0.40 16.04
N MET A 81 -1.96 1.52 16.34
CA MET A 81 -2.16 2.59 15.36
C MET A 81 -0.83 3.16 14.83
N ASN A 82 0.20 3.27 15.68
CA ASN A 82 1.51 3.76 15.28
C ASN A 82 2.21 2.84 14.27
N GLU A 83 2.10 1.51 14.45
CA GLU A 83 2.65 0.54 13.50
C GLU A 83 1.92 0.63 12.15
N ARG A 84 0.59 0.82 12.16
CA ARG A 84 -0.20 1.02 10.94
C ARG A 84 0.22 2.31 10.24
N LEU A 85 0.28 3.44 10.96
CA LEU A 85 0.74 4.72 10.41
C LEU A 85 2.14 4.64 9.80
N PHE A 86 3.05 3.88 10.44
CA PHE A 86 4.38 3.61 9.92
C PHE A 86 4.36 2.84 8.60
N HIS A 87 3.73 1.65 8.58
CA HIS A 87 3.71 0.81 7.38
C HIS A 87 3.03 1.50 6.19
N PHE A 88 1.98 2.27 6.44
CA PHE A 88 1.20 2.92 5.40
C PHE A 88 1.62 4.37 5.10
N GLY A 89 2.67 4.88 5.77
CA GLY A 89 3.22 6.21 5.48
C GLY A 89 2.23 7.35 5.74
N LEU A 90 1.45 7.26 6.81
CA LEU A 90 0.32 8.17 7.09
C LEU A 90 0.52 9.08 8.31
N PHE A 91 1.71 9.10 8.93
CA PHE A 91 2.00 9.97 10.09
C PHE A 91 1.68 11.44 9.81
N GLU A 92 2.20 12.01 8.73
CA GLU A 92 1.95 13.43 8.43
C GLU A 92 0.45 13.74 8.23
N ARG A 93 -0.29 12.86 7.55
CA ARG A 93 -1.75 13.03 7.36
C ARG A 93 -2.48 12.96 8.70
N PHE A 94 -2.06 12.06 9.58
CA PHE A 94 -2.63 11.90 10.91
C PHE A 94 -2.34 13.08 11.84
N ASP A 95 -1.10 13.55 11.87
CA ASP A 95 -0.66 14.66 12.71
C ASP A 95 -1.30 15.99 12.28
N ASN A 96 -1.51 16.17 10.97
CA ASN A 96 -2.18 17.35 10.41
C ASN A 96 -3.71 17.29 10.49
N SER A 97 -4.31 16.17 10.93
CA SER A 97 -5.76 16.04 11.06
C SER A 97 -6.25 16.80 12.30
N SER A 98 -6.80 18.00 12.07
CA SER A 98 -7.27 18.92 13.11
C SER A 98 -8.67 18.63 13.63
N SER A 99 -9.47 17.82 12.92
CA SER A 99 -10.82 17.43 13.33
C SER A 99 -10.89 15.96 13.77
N PRO A 100 -11.78 15.61 14.72
CA PRO A 100 -12.05 14.22 15.08
C PRO A 100 -12.45 13.36 13.87
N GLN A 101 -13.27 13.93 12.98
CA GLN A 101 -13.74 13.25 11.78
C GLN A 101 -12.60 12.88 10.81
N ALA A 102 -11.61 13.78 10.62
CA ALA A 102 -10.45 13.48 9.78
C ALA A 102 -9.58 12.36 10.36
N LYS A 103 -9.50 12.25 11.69
CA LYS A 103 -8.84 11.12 12.34
C LYS A 103 -9.63 9.83 12.15
N GLU A 104 -10.95 9.86 12.35
CA GLU A 104 -11.82 8.69 12.12
C GLU A 104 -11.68 8.13 10.70
N GLU A 105 -11.55 8.98 9.68
CA GLU A 105 -11.28 8.54 8.31
C GLU A 105 -9.96 7.76 8.18
N ILE A 106 -8.90 8.19 8.87
CA ILE A 106 -7.61 7.50 8.86
C ILE A 106 -7.70 6.17 9.64
N TYR A 107 -8.41 6.16 10.76
CA TYR A 107 -8.68 4.93 11.51
C TYR A 107 -9.45 3.92 10.65
N ALA A 108 -10.50 4.35 9.97
CA ALA A 108 -11.26 3.51 9.05
C ALA A 108 -10.40 3.00 7.89
N LYS A 109 -9.60 3.88 7.26
CA LYS A 109 -8.65 3.50 6.19
C LYS A 109 -7.69 2.41 6.65
N LEU A 110 -7.24 2.48 7.91
CA LEU A 110 -6.29 1.55 8.53
C LEU A 110 -6.94 0.41 9.30
N LEU A 111 -8.26 0.20 9.18
CA LEU A 111 -9.02 -0.87 9.86
C LEU A 111 -8.87 -0.85 11.40
N ALA A 112 -8.66 0.32 11.98
CA ALA A 112 -8.44 0.52 13.42
C ALA A 112 -9.73 0.99 14.10
N ALA A 113 -9.90 0.60 15.37
CA ALA A 113 -10.93 1.18 16.23
C ALA A 113 -10.46 2.55 16.75
N PRO A 114 -11.32 3.60 16.76
CA PRO A 114 -10.98 4.94 17.23
C PRO A 114 -10.35 5.00 18.62
#